data_AF-A0A813E1X1-F1
#
_entry.id   AF-A0A813E1X1-F1
#
_cell.length_a   1.000
_cell.length_b   1.000
_cell.length_c   1.000
_cell.angle_alpha   90.00
_cell.angle_beta   90.00
_cell.angle_gamma   90.00
#
_symmetry.space_group_name_H-M   'P 1'
#
loop_
_entity.id
_entity.type
_entity.pdbx_description
1 polymer ?
#
loop_
_entity_poly.entity_id
_entity_poly.type
_entity_poly.pdbx_seq_one_letter_code
_entity_poly.pdbx_strand_id
1 'polypeptide(L)'
;MVKQFLEKIMKDLQNKKACNARPEGAVLKEHRKNIVIEFVIGKDAAEELSKQLTSPESFLRSQAPCRNLWANAKVETVDLLEDRLKNPELREQLRFSFGKKATVEEISAIGHGDSGVLAFKVANKKEGKKLKTNLEKAIKECLKDATAEDCKESPGELEFEFAIDLVKGRTGTDCKVVDQMRSQRFLDSLSSSLADTVPAQVTLRSALISRDMDEFQFRFKWTPRPIGPTEAAPIQDHLDSICFAFAGSELVGVIDWKADDKAKAGVKVQGTPSDSGCQPGWMALAVKSCVQVAVDTTGAQNFTVDLSALPPAVTDLYFALATLDSDDMSSFLDPTMEICDVPSGRQLTTYTGSAKAVVMCSTSRASSGCNWLVTALGLPVNSKGACGHVRNPGVLQTMIGERQTQHYDCWKRRQHLVKLRVLHKLRWLAKSSSNSFAQLLWHVLELPMPAFQVLCMFL
;
A
#
# COMPACT_ATOMS: atom_id res chain seq x y z
N MET A 1 -18.89 -8.70 -35.56
CA MET A 1 -20.15 -7.94 -35.37
C MET A 1 -20.40 -7.62 -33.89
N VAL A 2 -20.42 -8.61 -32.99
CA VAL A 2 -20.64 -8.41 -31.54
C VAL A 2 -19.67 -7.42 -30.89
N LYS A 3 -18.36 -7.56 -31.14
CA LYS A 3 -17.34 -6.66 -30.57
C LYS A 3 -17.55 -5.18 -30.98
N GLN A 4 -17.83 -4.94 -32.26
CA GLN A 4 -18.12 -3.60 -32.78
C GLN A 4 -19.42 -3.02 -32.21
N PHE A 5 -20.41 -3.87 -31.94
CA PHE A 5 -21.64 -3.46 -31.28
C PHE A 5 -21.38 -3.03 -29.83
N LEU A 6 -20.67 -3.86 -29.06
CA LEU A 6 -20.30 -3.53 -27.67
C LEU A 6 -19.44 -2.26 -27.62
N GLU A 7 -18.46 -2.09 -28.50
CA GLU A 7 -17.61 -0.89 -28.55
C GLU A 7 -18.41 0.40 -28.75
N LYS A 8 -19.47 0.37 -29.57
CA LYS A 8 -20.37 1.54 -29.75
C LYS A 8 -21.13 1.87 -28.47
N ILE A 9 -21.69 0.86 -27.81
CA ILE A 9 -22.40 1.01 -26.53
C ILE A 9 -21.45 1.55 -25.45
N MET A 10 -20.24 0.99 -25.35
CA MET A 10 -19.23 1.44 -24.39
C MET A 10 -18.82 2.90 -24.64
N LYS A 11 -18.69 3.32 -25.91
CA LYS A 11 -18.34 4.70 -26.27
C LYS A 11 -19.45 5.70 -25.87
N ASP A 12 -20.71 5.31 -25.99
CA ASP A 12 -21.83 6.12 -25.53
C ASP A 12 -21.81 6.29 -24.01
N LEU A 13 -21.58 5.21 -23.25
CA LEU A 13 -21.52 5.23 -21.79
C LEU A 13 -20.31 6.03 -21.24
N GLN A 14 -19.16 5.95 -21.92
CA GLN A 14 -17.95 6.72 -21.61
C GLN A 14 -18.09 8.22 -21.89
N ASN A 15 -19.15 8.66 -22.58
CA ASN A 15 -19.33 10.06 -22.89
C ASN A 15 -19.54 10.87 -21.61
N LYS A 16 -18.89 12.04 -21.52
CA LYS A 16 -19.02 12.98 -20.39
C LYS A 16 -20.46 13.44 -20.13
N LYS A 17 -21.32 13.44 -21.15
CA LYS A 17 -22.74 13.80 -21.06
C LYS A 17 -23.67 12.63 -20.72
N ALA A 18 -23.14 11.40 -20.74
CA ALA A 18 -23.83 10.19 -20.33
C ALA A 18 -23.39 9.83 -18.90
N CYS A 19 -22.67 8.73 -18.71
CA CYS A 19 -22.24 8.23 -17.41
C CYS A 19 -20.80 8.64 -17.06
N ASN A 20 -20.02 9.13 -18.03
CA ASN A 20 -18.60 9.45 -17.88
C ASN A 20 -17.77 8.31 -17.26
N ALA A 21 -18.15 7.06 -17.52
CA ALA A 21 -17.52 5.90 -16.94
C ALA A 21 -17.35 4.81 -18.01
N ARG A 22 -16.24 4.07 -17.92
CA ARG A 22 -15.95 2.94 -18.78
C ARG A 22 -16.46 1.67 -18.11
N PRO A 23 -17.46 0.99 -18.68
CA PRO A 23 -17.87 -0.30 -18.15
C PRO A 23 -16.80 -1.36 -18.36
N GLU A 24 -16.73 -2.31 -17.44
CA GLU A 24 -15.80 -3.43 -17.42
C GLU A 24 -16.54 -4.74 -17.65
N GLY A 25 -15.83 -5.75 -18.20
CA GLY A 25 -16.39 -7.09 -18.36
C GLY A 25 -17.66 -7.16 -19.22
N ALA A 26 -17.83 -6.27 -20.20
CA ALA A 26 -19.06 -6.22 -20.99
C ALA A 26 -19.25 -7.48 -21.84
N VAL A 27 -20.31 -8.25 -21.56
CA VAL A 27 -20.68 -9.48 -22.26
C VAL A 27 -22.09 -9.35 -22.84
N LEU A 28 -22.25 -9.79 -24.08
CA LEU A 28 -23.55 -9.90 -24.74
C LEU A 28 -24.17 -11.24 -24.38
N LYS A 29 -25.33 -11.24 -23.72
CA LYS A 29 -26.15 -12.44 -23.51
C LYS A 29 -27.41 -12.37 -24.36
N GLU A 30 -27.67 -13.44 -25.09
CA GLU A 30 -28.88 -13.56 -25.89
C GLU A 30 -30.01 -14.08 -24.99
N HIS A 31 -31.06 -13.29 -24.80
CA HIS A 31 -32.20 -13.68 -23.95
C HIS A 31 -33.50 -13.64 -24.75
N ARG A 32 -33.81 -14.77 -25.39
CA ARG A 32 -35.02 -15.00 -26.23
C ARG A 32 -35.12 -14.00 -27.40
N LYS A 33 -35.82 -12.88 -27.17
CA LYS A 33 -36.11 -11.82 -28.15
C LYS A 33 -35.44 -10.49 -27.79
N ASN A 34 -34.71 -10.45 -26.68
CA ASN A 34 -34.04 -9.26 -26.17
C ASN A 34 -32.52 -9.47 -26.19
N ILE A 35 -31.82 -8.37 -26.44
CA ILE A 35 -30.37 -8.29 -26.30
C ILE A 35 -30.10 -7.84 -24.86
N VAL A 36 -29.37 -8.63 -24.08
CA VAL A 36 -28.93 -8.28 -22.74
C VAL A 36 -27.44 -8.00 -22.80
N ILE A 37 -27.02 -6.88 -22.22
CA ILE A 37 -25.60 -6.54 -22.07
C ILE A 37 -25.34 -6.50 -20.58
N GLU A 38 -24.50 -7.40 -20.10
CA GLU A 38 -24.02 -7.40 -18.72
C GLU A 38 -22.66 -6.72 -18.68
N PHE A 39 -22.45 -5.84 -17.71
CA PHE A 39 -21.19 -5.15 -17.48
C PHE A 39 -21.13 -4.64 -16.05
N VAL A 40 -19.92 -4.34 -15.58
CA VAL A 40 -19.67 -3.73 -14.27
C VAL A 40 -19.38 -2.23 -14.47
N ILE A 41 -19.99 -1.37 -13.66
CA ILE A 41 -19.74 0.07 -13.65
C ILE A 41 -19.88 0.59 -12.22
N GLY A 42 -19.26 1.73 -11.91
CA GLY A 42 -19.39 2.35 -10.58
C GLY A 42 -20.83 2.73 -10.24
N LYS A 43 -21.18 2.69 -8.95
CA LYS A 43 -22.55 2.94 -8.44
C LYS A 43 -23.14 4.28 -8.94
N ASP A 44 -22.40 5.38 -8.80
CA ASP A 44 -22.85 6.69 -9.27
C ASP A 44 -23.15 6.71 -10.78
N ALA A 45 -22.35 6.00 -11.56
CA ALA A 45 -22.52 5.88 -13.01
C ALA A 45 -23.70 4.98 -13.38
N ALA A 46 -24.01 3.95 -12.58
CA ALA A 46 -25.21 3.13 -12.74
C ALA A 46 -26.48 3.91 -12.42
N GLU A 47 -26.47 4.74 -11.37
CA GLU A 47 -27.56 5.66 -11.04
C GLU A 47 -27.79 6.69 -12.15
N GLU A 48 -26.71 7.28 -12.68
CA GLU A 48 -26.78 8.21 -13.81
C GLU A 48 -27.27 7.51 -15.08
N LEU A 49 -26.85 6.27 -15.34
CA LEU A 49 -27.38 5.48 -16.46
C LEU A 49 -28.90 5.31 -16.32
N SER A 50 -29.40 4.98 -15.13
CA SER A 50 -30.83 4.86 -14.87
C SER A 50 -31.59 6.16 -15.13
N LYS A 51 -31.04 7.31 -14.71
CA LYS A 51 -31.59 8.65 -15.01
C LYS A 51 -31.62 8.93 -16.52
N GLN A 52 -30.52 8.65 -17.22
CA GLN A 52 -30.41 8.82 -18.66
C GLN A 52 -31.42 7.94 -19.42
N LEU A 53 -31.65 6.71 -18.96
CA LEU A 53 -32.64 5.83 -19.56
C LEU A 53 -34.07 6.17 -19.17
N THR A 54 -34.31 7.01 -18.17
CA THR A 54 -35.68 7.42 -17.79
C THR A 54 -36.09 8.70 -18.51
N SER A 55 -35.18 9.65 -18.71
CA SER A 55 -35.46 10.94 -19.35
C SER A 55 -35.42 10.84 -20.89
N PRO A 56 -36.49 11.21 -21.61
CA PRO A 56 -36.50 11.25 -23.09
C PRO A 56 -35.50 12.25 -23.69
N GLU A 57 -35.20 13.32 -22.96
CA GLU A 57 -34.31 14.39 -23.39
C GLU A 57 -32.83 14.10 -23.06
N SER A 58 -32.55 12.98 -22.41
CA SER A 58 -31.21 12.60 -22.00
C SER A 58 -30.26 12.44 -23.20
N PHE A 59 -28.96 12.54 -22.97
CA PHE A 59 -27.98 12.37 -24.04
C PHE A 59 -28.10 10.98 -24.69
N LEU A 60 -28.24 9.92 -23.90
CA LEU A 60 -28.36 8.55 -24.41
C LEU A 60 -29.59 8.37 -25.32
N ARG A 61 -30.72 9.02 -25.01
CA ARG A 61 -31.95 8.87 -25.79
C ARG A 61 -32.09 9.86 -26.95
N SER A 62 -31.46 11.03 -26.88
CA SER A 62 -31.63 12.09 -27.88
C SER A 62 -30.44 12.24 -28.84
N GLN A 63 -29.20 12.16 -28.34
CA GLN A 63 -28.00 12.59 -29.06
C GLN A 63 -26.98 11.48 -29.31
N ALA A 64 -27.00 10.42 -28.52
CA ALA A 64 -26.00 9.38 -28.60
C ALA A 64 -26.03 8.63 -29.96
N PRO A 65 -24.87 8.21 -30.49
CA PRO A 65 -24.77 7.37 -31.69
C PRO A 65 -25.72 6.18 -31.70
N CYS A 66 -25.92 5.51 -30.56
CA CYS A 66 -26.83 4.36 -30.44
C CYS A 66 -28.22 4.72 -29.89
N ARG A 67 -28.68 5.98 -30.00
CA ARG A 67 -29.97 6.44 -29.44
C ARG A 67 -31.19 5.56 -29.72
N ASN A 68 -31.27 4.98 -30.92
CA ASN A 68 -32.39 4.11 -31.30
C ASN A 68 -32.43 2.82 -30.47
N LEU A 69 -31.27 2.35 -29.98
CA LEU A 69 -31.17 1.19 -29.08
C LEU A 69 -31.53 1.58 -27.64
N TRP A 70 -31.11 2.79 -27.21
CA TRP A 70 -31.38 3.31 -25.87
C TRP A 70 -32.84 3.72 -25.63
N ALA A 71 -33.59 4.04 -26.69
CA ALA A 71 -34.99 4.45 -26.61
C ALA A 71 -35.87 3.45 -25.86
N ASN A 72 -35.58 2.14 -26.00
CA ASN A 72 -36.32 1.06 -25.35
C ASN A 72 -35.49 0.29 -24.32
N ALA A 73 -34.25 0.72 -24.05
CA ALA A 73 -33.39 0.06 -23.09
C ALA A 73 -33.89 0.29 -21.66
N LYS A 74 -33.67 -0.71 -20.81
CA LYS A 74 -33.86 -0.66 -19.37
C LYS A 74 -32.55 -1.08 -18.72
N VAL A 75 -32.24 -0.46 -17.58
CA VAL A 75 -31.15 -0.92 -16.72
C VAL A 75 -31.76 -1.65 -15.54
N GLU A 76 -31.21 -2.80 -15.22
CA GLU A 76 -31.49 -3.54 -14.01
C GLU A 76 -30.18 -3.61 -13.24
N THR A 77 -30.17 -3.01 -12.05
CA THR A 77 -29.02 -3.08 -11.15
C THR A 77 -29.16 -4.33 -10.30
N VAL A 78 -28.16 -5.20 -10.34
CA VAL A 78 -28.08 -6.33 -9.41
C VAL A 78 -27.45 -5.81 -8.12
N ASP A 79 -28.14 -6.00 -7.00
CA ASP A 79 -27.59 -5.64 -5.70
C ASP A 79 -26.33 -6.46 -5.44
N LEU A 80 -25.25 -5.79 -5.04
CA LEU A 80 -24.01 -6.46 -4.63
C LEU A 80 -24.32 -7.40 -3.46
N LEU A 81 -23.63 -8.54 -3.43
CA LEU A 81 -23.80 -9.50 -2.34
C LEU A 81 -23.49 -8.85 -0.97
N GLU A 82 -22.50 -7.96 -0.93
CA GLU A 82 -22.17 -7.16 0.26
C GLU A 82 -23.36 -6.38 0.82
N ASP A 83 -24.13 -5.70 -0.03
CA ASP A 83 -25.28 -4.90 0.42
C ASP A 83 -26.38 -5.80 0.99
N ARG A 84 -26.60 -6.95 0.35
CA ARG A 84 -27.55 -7.96 0.85
C ARG A 84 -27.11 -8.58 2.17
N LEU A 85 -25.82 -8.85 2.34
CA LEU A 85 -25.25 -9.40 3.59
C LEU A 85 -25.33 -8.41 4.75
N LYS A 86 -25.23 -7.10 4.48
CA LYS A 86 -25.42 -6.04 5.49
C LYS A 86 -26.90 -5.85 5.89
N ASN A 87 -27.85 -6.28 5.06
CA ASN A 87 -29.27 -6.12 5.35
C ASN A 87 -29.70 -7.01 6.55
N PRO A 88 -30.21 -6.44 7.65
CA PRO A 88 -30.69 -7.20 8.80
C PRO A 88 -31.88 -8.13 8.45
N GLU A 89 -32.69 -7.81 7.45
CA GLU A 89 -33.81 -8.66 6.99
C GLU A 89 -33.32 -10.02 6.49
N LEU A 90 -32.13 -10.08 5.86
CA LEU A 90 -31.54 -11.35 5.44
C LEU A 90 -31.35 -12.30 6.63
N ARG A 91 -30.94 -11.76 7.79
CA ARG A 91 -30.72 -12.56 9.01
C ARG A 91 -32.04 -13.11 9.53
N GLU A 92 -33.12 -12.35 9.44
CA GLU A 92 -34.45 -12.83 9.81
C GLU A 92 -34.96 -13.90 8.83
N GLN A 93 -34.77 -13.69 7.53
CA GLN A 93 -35.14 -14.66 6.50
C GLN A 93 -34.38 -15.98 6.66
N LEU A 94 -33.07 -15.91 6.94
CA LEU A 94 -32.25 -17.10 7.21
C LEU A 94 -32.74 -17.82 8.48
N ARG A 95 -32.97 -17.09 9.58
CA ARG A 95 -33.56 -17.67 10.81
C ARG A 95 -34.90 -18.36 10.53
N PHE A 96 -35.76 -17.73 9.74
CA PHE A 96 -37.05 -18.29 9.36
C PHE A 96 -36.90 -19.56 8.51
N SER A 97 -35.99 -19.57 7.54
CA SER A 97 -35.73 -20.74 6.66
C SER A 97 -35.17 -21.93 7.45
N PHE A 98 -34.32 -21.69 8.45
CA PHE A 98 -33.88 -22.77 9.36
C PHE A 98 -35.02 -23.30 10.24
N GLY A 99 -35.95 -22.43 10.64
CA GLY A 99 -37.12 -22.78 11.44
C GLY A 99 -36.75 -23.53 12.72
N LYS A 100 -37.51 -24.57 13.06
CA LYS A 100 -37.22 -25.45 14.22
C LYS A 100 -36.15 -26.52 13.96
N LYS A 101 -35.55 -26.55 12.75
CA LYS A 101 -34.67 -27.65 12.34
C LYS A 101 -33.25 -27.50 12.90
N ALA A 102 -32.79 -26.26 13.09
CA ALA A 102 -31.52 -25.95 13.72
C ALA A 102 -31.66 -24.67 14.54
N THR A 103 -31.27 -24.71 15.81
CA THR A 103 -31.27 -23.52 16.65
C THR A 103 -30.00 -22.72 16.40
N VAL A 104 -30.14 -21.57 15.74
CA VAL A 104 -29.06 -20.60 15.51
C VAL A 104 -29.20 -19.45 16.50
N GLU A 105 -28.20 -19.27 17.34
CA GLU A 105 -28.16 -18.20 18.35
C GLU A 105 -27.89 -16.85 17.68
N GLU A 106 -26.90 -16.82 16.79
CA GLU A 106 -26.41 -15.61 16.15
C GLU A 106 -26.09 -15.85 14.68
N ILE A 107 -26.41 -14.86 13.84
CA ILE A 107 -26.04 -14.82 12.43
C ILE A 107 -25.29 -13.52 12.20
N SER A 108 -24.04 -13.65 11.77
CA SER A 108 -23.17 -12.53 11.42
C SER A 108 -22.75 -12.66 9.95
N ALA A 109 -22.61 -11.53 9.28
CA ALA A 109 -22.39 -11.47 7.85
C ALA A 109 -21.42 -10.33 7.52
N ILE A 110 -20.40 -10.63 6.72
CA ILE A 110 -19.48 -9.65 6.13
C ILE A 110 -19.41 -9.92 4.64
N GLY A 111 -19.51 -8.89 3.82
CA GLY A 111 -19.33 -8.99 2.38
C GLY A 111 -18.32 -7.99 1.85
N HIS A 112 -17.79 -8.29 0.66
CA HIS A 112 -16.94 -7.41 -0.12
C HIS A 112 -17.27 -7.62 -1.61
N GLY A 113 -17.96 -6.64 -2.21
CA GLY A 113 -18.47 -6.74 -3.58
C GLY A 113 -19.42 -7.93 -3.76
N ASP A 114 -19.04 -8.87 -4.63
CA ASP A 114 -19.83 -10.07 -4.97
C ASP A 114 -19.48 -11.31 -4.12
N SER A 115 -18.62 -11.13 -3.11
CA SER A 115 -18.19 -12.20 -2.21
C SER A 115 -18.52 -11.88 -0.76
N GLY A 116 -18.60 -12.90 0.09
CA GLY A 116 -18.81 -12.66 1.52
C GLY A 116 -18.83 -13.93 2.36
N VAL A 117 -18.88 -13.74 3.67
CA VAL A 117 -18.85 -14.78 4.69
C VAL A 117 -20.08 -14.63 5.58
N LEU A 118 -20.80 -15.74 5.75
CA LEU A 118 -21.85 -15.90 6.76
C LEU A 118 -21.31 -16.78 7.89
N ALA A 119 -21.39 -16.26 9.11
CA ALA A 119 -21.03 -16.98 10.33
C ALA A 119 -22.29 -17.28 11.15
N PHE A 120 -22.39 -18.51 11.63
CA PHE A 120 -23.54 -18.99 12.40
C PHE A 120 -23.06 -19.51 13.75
N LYS A 121 -23.55 -18.91 14.83
CA LYS A 121 -23.35 -19.41 16.18
C LYS A 121 -24.47 -20.38 16.54
N VAL A 122 -24.10 -21.59 16.98
CA VAL A 122 -25.03 -22.66 17.35
C VAL A 122 -24.71 -23.15 18.76
N ALA A 123 -25.74 -23.56 19.49
CA ALA A 123 -25.61 -23.94 20.91
C ALA A 123 -24.69 -25.15 21.14
N ASN A 124 -24.60 -26.07 20.19
CA ASN A 124 -23.76 -27.26 20.30
C ASN A 124 -23.47 -27.89 18.92
N LYS A 125 -22.52 -28.82 18.91
CA LYS A 125 -22.07 -29.53 17.69
C LYS A 125 -23.18 -30.31 16.98
N LYS A 126 -24.20 -30.80 17.71
CA LYS A 126 -25.32 -31.54 17.12
C LYS A 126 -26.20 -30.59 16.29
N GLU A 127 -26.48 -29.40 16.80
CA GLU A 127 -27.19 -28.35 16.04
C GLU A 127 -26.37 -27.85 14.85
N GLY A 128 -25.04 -27.75 14.97
CA GLY A 128 -24.14 -27.45 13.84
C GLY A 128 -24.27 -28.45 12.69
N LYS A 129 -24.32 -29.76 12.99
CA LYS A 129 -24.56 -30.80 11.97
C LYS A 129 -25.91 -30.66 11.29
N LYS A 130 -26.98 -30.37 12.04
CA LYS A 130 -28.33 -30.14 11.49
C LYS A 130 -28.40 -28.88 10.62
N LEU A 131 -27.72 -27.82 11.05
CA LEU A 131 -27.59 -26.57 10.30
C LEU A 131 -26.94 -26.86 8.95
N LYS A 132 -25.78 -27.53 8.94
CA LYS A 132 -25.03 -27.86 7.72
C LYS A 132 -25.89 -28.57 6.66
N THR A 133 -26.73 -29.52 7.06
CA THR A 133 -27.63 -30.24 6.13
C THR A 133 -28.70 -29.35 5.49
N ASN A 134 -29.11 -28.26 6.15
CA ASN A 134 -30.15 -27.35 5.65
C ASN A 134 -29.57 -26.02 5.13
N LEU A 135 -28.29 -25.77 5.33
CA LEU A 135 -27.65 -24.47 5.10
C LEU A 135 -27.69 -24.05 3.65
N GLU A 136 -27.26 -24.94 2.74
CA GLU A 136 -27.27 -24.65 1.31
C GLU A 136 -28.67 -24.34 0.80
N LYS A 137 -29.68 -25.04 1.31
CA LYS A 137 -31.07 -24.81 0.92
C LYS A 137 -31.53 -23.42 1.37
N ALA A 138 -31.29 -23.06 2.64
CA ALA A 138 -31.66 -21.76 3.18
C ALA A 138 -30.94 -20.61 2.47
N ILE A 139 -29.63 -20.77 2.19
CA ILE A 139 -28.86 -19.78 1.43
C ILE A 139 -29.43 -19.64 0.02
N LYS A 140 -29.73 -20.74 -0.70
CA LYS A 140 -30.34 -20.67 -2.03
C LYS A 140 -31.75 -20.05 -2.02
N GLU A 141 -32.51 -20.22 -0.94
CA GLU A 141 -33.83 -19.57 -0.81
C GLU A 141 -33.71 -18.05 -0.62
N CYS A 142 -32.79 -17.60 0.24
CA CYS A 142 -32.61 -16.19 0.59
C CYS A 142 -31.70 -15.42 -0.40
N LEU A 143 -30.72 -16.10 -1.00
CA LEU A 143 -29.67 -15.59 -1.88
C LEU A 143 -29.61 -16.48 -3.15
N LYS A 144 -30.68 -16.42 -3.96
CA LYS A 144 -30.89 -17.28 -5.15
C LYS A 144 -29.71 -17.34 -6.12
N ASP A 145 -29.00 -16.23 -6.26
CA ASP A 145 -27.92 -16.07 -7.24
C ASP A 145 -26.54 -16.33 -6.64
N ALA A 146 -26.46 -16.58 -5.32
CA ALA A 146 -25.18 -16.82 -4.64
C ALA A 146 -24.80 -18.31 -4.64
N THR A 147 -23.54 -18.58 -4.92
CA THR A 147 -22.92 -19.90 -4.71
C THR A 147 -22.28 -19.95 -3.33
N ALA A 148 -22.72 -20.89 -2.49
CA ALA A 148 -22.12 -21.11 -1.18
C ALA A 148 -21.04 -22.20 -1.27
N GLU A 149 -19.88 -21.95 -0.67
CA GLU A 149 -18.88 -22.98 -0.41
C GLU A 149 -19.33 -23.92 0.72
N ASP A 150 -18.65 -25.06 0.85
CA ASP A 150 -18.86 -25.99 1.96
C ASP A 150 -18.68 -25.31 3.32
N CYS A 151 -19.65 -25.53 4.21
CA CYS A 151 -19.58 -25.01 5.58
C CYS A 151 -18.39 -25.61 6.35
N LYS A 152 -17.55 -24.73 6.88
CA LYS A 152 -16.39 -25.03 7.73
C LYS A 152 -16.74 -24.73 9.19
N GLU A 153 -16.40 -25.64 10.09
CA GLU A 153 -16.46 -25.37 11.53
C GLU A 153 -15.34 -24.37 11.88
N SER A 154 -15.68 -23.26 12.53
CA SER A 154 -14.68 -22.35 13.09
C SER A 154 -13.83 -23.11 14.11
N PRO A 155 -12.51 -22.92 14.17
CA PRO A 155 -11.72 -23.48 15.25
C PRO A 155 -12.25 -22.92 16.59
N GLY A 156 -12.20 -23.76 17.64
CA GLY A 156 -12.69 -23.38 18.96
C GLY A 156 -11.90 -22.24 19.59
N GLU A 157 -10.66 -22.03 19.14
CA GLU A 157 -9.80 -20.91 19.49
C GLU A 157 -9.26 -20.29 18.20
N LEU A 158 -9.27 -18.95 18.15
CA LEU A 158 -8.64 -18.16 17.09
C LEU A 158 -7.51 -17.37 17.72
N GLU A 159 -6.32 -17.50 17.16
CA GLU A 159 -5.15 -16.74 17.59
C GLU A 159 -4.87 -15.65 16.55
N PHE A 160 -4.81 -14.41 17.03
CA PHE A 160 -4.53 -13.24 16.20
C PHE A 160 -3.24 -12.60 16.70
N GLU A 161 -2.31 -12.38 15.78
CA GLU A 161 -1.15 -11.57 16.02
C GLU A 161 -1.35 -10.21 15.34
N PHE A 162 -1.12 -9.13 16.07
CA PHE A 162 -1.15 -7.78 15.52
C PHE A 162 0.14 -7.05 15.89
N ALA A 163 0.59 -6.19 14.98
CA ALA A 163 1.73 -5.34 15.18
C ALA A 163 1.35 -3.90 14.83
N ILE A 164 1.87 -2.95 15.59
CA ILE A 164 1.57 -1.53 15.45
C ILE A 164 2.88 -0.80 15.18
N ASP A 165 2.96 -0.16 14.02
CA ASP A 165 4.11 0.66 13.65
C ASP A 165 4.01 2.02 14.33
N LEU A 166 4.97 2.30 15.21
CA LEU A 166 5.07 3.60 15.87
C LEU A 166 6.05 4.48 15.09
N VAL A 167 5.50 5.39 14.28
CA VAL A 167 6.29 6.43 13.63
C VAL A 167 6.64 7.50 14.68
N LYS A 168 7.92 7.57 15.05
CA LYS A 168 8.38 8.51 16.09
C LYS A 168 8.08 9.96 15.69
N GLY A 169 7.27 10.62 16.52
CA GLY A 169 6.97 12.04 16.36
C GLY A 169 8.17 12.90 16.76
N ARG A 170 8.23 14.15 16.30
CA ARG A 170 9.31 15.09 16.68
C ARG A 170 9.37 15.37 18.19
N THR A 171 8.32 15.05 18.95
CA THR A 171 8.17 15.35 20.37
C THR A 171 8.78 14.29 21.30
N GLY A 172 9.31 13.18 20.78
CA GLY A 172 9.99 12.16 21.60
C GLY A 172 9.08 11.47 22.63
N THR A 173 7.77 11.45 22.40
CA THR A 173 6.76 10.85 23.29
C THR A 173 6.62 9.34 23.11
N ASP A 174 7.43 8.74 22.26
CA ASP A 174 7.17 7.40 21.74
C ASP A 174 7.44 6.31 22.78
N CYS A 175 8.45 6.49 23.64
CA CYS A 175 8.64 5.63 24.82
C CYS A 175 7.41 5.66 25.73
N LYS A 176 6.78 6.84 25.90
CA LYS A 176 5.55 6.95 26.70
C LYS A 176 4.37 6.24 26.04
N VAL A 177 4.27 6.25 24.71
CA VAL A 177 3.22 5.51 23.99
C VAL A 177 3.43 4.02 24.17
N VAL A 178 4.65 3.51 23.97
CA VAL A 178 4.99 2.11 24.21
C VAL A 178 4.72 1.72 25.66
N ASP A 179 5.15 2.53 26.63
CA ASP A 179 4.93 2.28 28.06
C ASP A 179 3.45 2.30 28.42
N GLN A 180 2.66 3.21 27.82
CA GLN A 180 1.21 3.25 27.99
C GLN A 180 0.54 2.02 27.38
N MET A 181 0.96 1.58 26.20
CA MET A 181 0.43 0.36 25.58
C MET A 181 0.78 -0.87 26.42
N ARG A 182 1.99 -0.92 26.99
CA ARG A 182 2.41 -1.98 27.93
C ARG A 182 1.74 -1.90 29.29
N SER A 183 1.08 -0.78 29.62
CA SER A 183 0.44 -0.63 30.92
C SER A 183 -0.71 -1.62 31.07
N GLN A 184 -0.85 -2.21 32.26
CA GLN A 184 -1.94 -3.13 32.56
C GLN A 184 -3.31 -2.49 32.27
N ARG A 185 -3.44 -1.19 32.58
CA ARG A 185 -4.66 -0.42 32.30
C ARG A 185 -5.05 -0.42 30.81
N PHE A 186 -4.08 -0.27 29.91
CA PHE A 186 -4.36 -0.33 28.47
C PHE A 186 -4.73 -1.75 28.05
N LEU A 187 -4.00 -2.76 28.51
CA LEU A 187 -4.28 -4.17 28.21
C LEU A 187 -5.68 -4.59 28.68
N ASP A 188 -6.08 -4.19 29.89
CA ASP A 188 -7.40 -4.45 30.44
C ASP A 188 -8.49 -3.77 29.61
N SER A 189 -8.25 -2.51 29.21
CA SER A 189 -9.15 -1.75 28.36
C SER A 189 -9.30 -2.38 26.98
N LEU A 190 -8.20 -2.81 26.36
CA LEU A 190 -8.18 -3.47 25.06
C LEU A 190 -8.91 -4.81 25.13
N SER A 191 -8.63 -5.63 26.14
CA SER A 191 -9.30 -6.91 26.36
C SER A 191 -10.81 -6.72 26.56
N SER A 192 -11.21 -5.72 27.34
CA SER A 192 -12.63 -5.39 27.55
C SER A 192 -13.29 -4.95 26.24
N SER A 193 -12.68 -4.02 25.49
CA SER A 193 -13.22 -3.58 24.20
C SER A 193 -13.30 -4.70 23.16
N LEU A 194 -12.33 -5.61 23.14
CA LEU A 194 -12.36 -6.78 22.26
C LEU A 194 -13.44 -7.77 22.70
N ALA A 195 -13.64 -8.01 24.00
CA ALA A 195 -14.71 -8.87 24.51
C ALA A 195 -16.11 -8.30 24.23
N ASP A 196 -16.28 -6.98 24.24
CA ASP A 196 -17.53 -6.32 23.87
C ASP A 196 -17.81 -6.41 22.36
N THR A 197 -16.77 -6.48 21.54
CA THR A 197 -16.87 -6.48 20.07
C THR A 197 -16.94 -7.89 19.48
N VAL A 198 -16.22 -8.84 20.08
CA VAL A 198 -16.09 -10.21 19.62
C VAL A 198 -16.92 -11.10 20.55
N PRO A 199 -17.89 -11.88 20.05
CA PRO A 199 -18.75 -12.74 20.87
C PRO A 199 -18.05 -14.02 21.35
N ALA A 200 -16.80 -13.90 21.81
CA ALA A 200 -15.93 -14.96 22.27
C ALA A 200 -15.08 -14.49 23.47
N GLN A 201 -14.57 -15.45 24.25
CA GLN A 201 -13.62 -15.14 25.31
C GLN A 201 -12.29 -14.72 24.67
N VAL A 202 -11.90 -13.46 24.86
CA VAL A 202 -10.62 -12.93 24.38
C VAL A 202 -9.58 -13.07 25.48
N THR A 203 -8.46 -13.70 25.17
CA THR A 203 -7.31 -13.78 26.08
C THR A 203 -6.07 -13.26 25.38
N LEU A 204 -5.31 -12.42 26.07
CA LEU A 204 -4.02 -11.94 25.58
C LEU A 204 -2.96 -13.00 25.92
N ARG A 205 -2.42 -13.68 24.91
CA ARG A 205 -1.46 -14.79 25.11
C ARG A 205 -0.03 -14.32 25.36
N SER A 206 0.37 -13.19 24.80
CA SER A 206 1.75 -12.69 24.84
C SER A 206 1.82 -11.25 25.37
N ALA A 207 2.91 -10.93 26.05
CA ALA A 207 3.21 -9.56 26.45
C ALA A 207 3.55 -8.71 25.22
N LEU A 208 3.24 -7.41 25.27
CA LEU A 208 3.60 -6.47 24.21
C LEU A 208 5.11 -6.29 24.11
N ILE A 209 5.67 -6.83 23.03
CA ILE A 209 7.07 -6.63 22.66
C ILE A 209 7.15 -5.37 21.80
N SER A 210 8.14 -4.52 22.09
CA SER A 210 8.50 -3.36 21.27
C SER A 210 9.97 -3.47 20.93
N ARG A 211 10.30 -3.12 19.71
CA ARG A 211 11.70 -3.05 19.26
C ARG A 211 11.85 -1.93 18.25
N ASP A 212 13.05 -1.39 18.18
CA ASP A 212 13.41 -0.54 17.06
C ASP A 212 13.67 -1.43 15.83
N MET A 213 13.41 -0.90 14.64
CA MET A 213 13.72 -1.57 13.38
C MET A 213 15.21 -1.36 13.08
N ASP A 214 15.97 -2.43 13.29
CA ASP A 214 17.42 -2.53 13.14
C ASP A 214 17.82 -3.22 11.84
N GLU A 215 16.96 -4.08 11.31
CA GLU A 215 17.20 -4.81 10.08
C GLU A 215 15.93 -4.95 9.25
N PHE A 216 16.02 -4.67 7.95
CA PHE A 216 14.95 -5.01 7.02
C PHE A 216 15.49 -5.69 5.78
N GLN A 217 14.63 -6.47 5.16
CA GLN A 217 14.87 -7.17 3.92
C GLN A 217 13.94 -6.62 2.85
N PHE A 218 14.54 -6.07 1.80
CA PHE A 218 13.83 -5.87 0.54
C PHE A 218 13.92 -7.16 -0.26
N ARG A 219 12.77 -7.68 -0.66
CA ARG A 219 12.63 -8.95 -1.34
C ARG A 219 11.86 -8.73 -2.63
N PHE A 220 12.49 -9.10 -3.72
CA PHE A 220 11.89 -9.14 -5.03
C PHE A 220 11.73 -10.59 -5.45
N LYS A 221 10.55 -10.98 -5.92
CA LYS A 221 10.23 -12.33 -6.38
C LYS A 221 9.48 -12.26 -7.69
N TRP A 222 9.75 -13.20 -8.59
CA TRP A 222 8.97 -13.41 -9.80
C TRP A 222 8.95 -14.89 -10.14
N THR A 223 7.90 -15.32 -10.83
CA THR A 223 7.83 -16.68 -11.36
C THR A 223 8.61 -16.74 -12.67
N PRO A 224 9.67 -17.57 -12.79
CA PRO A 224 10.32 -17.78 -14.06
C PRO A 224 9.33 -18.37 -15.07
N ARG A 225 9.35 -17.90 -16.32
CA ARG A 225 8.48 -18.49 -17.36
C ARG A 225 8.92 -19.94 -17.59
N PRO A 226 8.00 -20.92 -17.58
CA PRO A 226 8.37 -22.29 -17.88
C PRO A 226 8.92 -22.36 -19.31
N ILE A 227 10.14 -22.89 -19.43
CA ILE A 227 10.77 -23.13 -20.73
C ILE A 227 10.11 -24.38 -21.32
N GLY A 228 9.46 -24.25 -22.48
CA GLY A 228 8.90 -25.39 -23.19
C GLY A 228 10.01 -26.36 -23.63
N PRO A 229 9.74 -27.69 -23.73
CA PRO A 229 10.76 -28.71 -23.99
C PRO A 229 11.46 -28.58 -25.36
N THR A 230 10.92 -27.79 -26.28
CA THR A 230 11.42 -27.62 -27.66
C THR A 230 11.78 -26.18 -28.02
N GLU A 231 11.56 -25.22 -27.13
CA GLU A 231 11.93 -23.82 -27.37
C GLU A 231 13.28 -23.55 -26.73
N ALA A 232 14.23 -22.99 -27.49
CA ALA A 232 15.42 -22.40 -26.90
C ALA A 232 14.94 -21.44 -25.82
N ALA A 233 15.40 -21.63 -24.58
CA ALA A 233 15.00 -20.79 -23.45
C ALA A 233 15.11 -19.33 -23.89
N PRO A 234 13.99 -18.56 -23.94
CA PRO A 234 14.10 -17.15 -24.23
C PRO A 234 15.12 -16.59 -23.25
N ILE A 235 16.06 -15.76 -23.74
CA ILE A 235 17.02 -15.08 -22.88
C ILE A 235 16.17 -14.32 -21.86
N GLN A 236 16.05 -14.89 -20.67
CA GLN A 236 15.16 -14.34 -19.66
C GLN A 236 15.81 -13.04 -19.25
N ASP A 237 15.10 -11.95 -19.51
CA ASP A 237 15.60 -10.64 -19.18
C ASP A 237 15.89 -10.58 -17.67
N HIS A 238 16.95 -9.87 -17.33
CA HIS A 238 17.37 -9.73 -15.94
C HIS A 238 16.71 -8.51 -15.34
N LEU A 239 16.09 -8.69 -14.18
CA LEU A 239 15.71 -7.57 -13.35
C LEU A 239 16.83 -7.30 -12.36
N ASP A 240 17.28 -6.05 -12.26
CA ASP A 240 18.25 -5.69 -11.23
C ASP A 240 17.60 -4.76 -10.22
N SER A 241 17.92 -5.08 -8.97
CA SER A 241 17.58 -4.30 -7.82
C SER A 241 18.78 -3.43 -7.43
N ILE A 242 18.51 -2.15 -7.12
CA ILE A 242 19.54 -1.13 -6.88
C ILE A 242 19.18 -0.37 -5.61
N CYS A 243 20.15 -0.22 -4.71
CA CYS A 243 20.04 0.63 -3.53
C CYS A 243 20.90 1.89 -3.71
N PHE A 244 20.31 3.07 -3.55
CA PHE A 244 21.02 4.35 -3.54
C PHE A 244 21.07 4.88 -2.12
N ALA A 245 22.27 5.20 -1.62
CA ALA A 245 22.48 5.75 -0.29
C ALA A 245 22.86 7.23 -0.37
N PHE A 246 22.22 8.04 0.47
CA PHE A 246 22.42 9.48 0.55
C PHE A 246 22.84 9.93 1.95
N ALA A 247 23.70 10.96 1.99
CA ALA A 247 24.02 11.74 3.18
C ALA A 247 23.51 13.17 2.99
N GLY A 248 22.32 13.46 3.51
CA GLY A 248 21.60 14.69 3.15
C GLY A 248 21.27 14.69 1.65
N SER A 249 21.65 15.73 0.92
CA SER A 249 21.43 15.80 -0.54
C SER A 249 22.50 15.11 -1.39
N GLU A 250 23.58 14.60 -0.78
CA GLU A 250 24.71 14.00 -1.50
C GLU A 250 24.53 12.48 -1.65
N LEU A 251 24.69 11.98 -2.88
CA LEU A 251 24.75 10.53 -3.13
C LEU A 251 26.11 9.99 -2.67
N VAL A 252 26.11 9.11 -1.67
CA VAL A 252 27.33 8.53 -1.10
C VAL A 252 27.60 7.10 -1.54
N GLY A 253 26.62 6.40 -2.11
CA GLY A 253 26.82 5.05 -2.60
C GLY A 253 25.69 4.55 -3.50
N VAL A 254 26.04 3.67 -4.43
CA VAL A 254 25.10 2.88 -5.24
C VAL A 254 25.50 1.42 -5.07
N ILE A 255 24.55 0.60 -4.65
CA ILE A 255 24.74 -0.83 -4.38
C ILE A 255 23.86 -1.59 -5.36
N ASP A 256 24.48 -2.42 -6.18
CA ASP A 256 23.80 -3.37 -7.08
C ASP A 256 24.37 -4.77 -6.83
N TRP A 257 23.72 -5.81 -7.38
CA TRP A 257 24.20 -7.19 -7.21
C TRP A 257 25.52 -7.47 -7.93
N LYS A 258 25.85 -6.68 -8.98
CA LYS A 258 27.09 -6.83 -9.76
C LYS A 258 28.31 -6.22 -9.06
N ALA A 259 28.09 -5.42 -8.01
CA ALA A 259 29.14 -4.74 -7.28
C ALA A 259 30.06 -5.69 -6.51
N ASP A 260 29.65 -6.94 -6.24
CA ASP A 260 30.48 -7.95 -5.59
C ASP A 260 31.48 -8.60 -6.54
N ASP A 261 31.09 -8.90 -7.78
CA ASP A 261 32.03 -9.45 -8.78
C ASP A 261 33.14 -8.47 -9.15
N LYS A 262 32.83 -7.16 -9.14
CA LYS A 262 33.80 -6.09 -9.45
C LYS A 262 34.53 -5.53 -8.24
N ALA A 263 34.22 -5.93 -7.01
CA ALA A 263 34.96 -5.48 -5.82
C ALA A 263 36.41 -6.01 -5.77
N LYS A 264 36.73 -7.09 -6.51
CA LYS A 264 38.12 -7.49 -6.79
C LYS A 264 38.81 -6.56 -7.81
N ALA A 265 38.07 -5.65 -8.44
CA ALA A 265 38.51 -4.74 -9.50
C ALA A 265 38.01 -3.30 -9.26
N GLY A 266 38.22 -2.74 -8.07
CA GLY A 266 38.06 -1.30 -7.79
C GLY A 266 36.62 -0.78 -7.84
N VAL A 267 36.05 -0.50 -6.67
CA VAL A 267 34.78 0.23 -6.54
C VAL A 267 34.92 1.59 -7.26
N LYS A 268 34.23 1.76 -8.39
CA LYS A 268 34.14 3.08 -9.05
C LYS A 268 33.15 3.93 -8.27
N VAL A 269 33.67 4.69 -7.30
CA VAL A 269 32.92 5.73 -6.62
C VAL A 269 32.63 6.82 -7.65
N GLN A 270 31.42 6.81 -8.20
CA GLN A 270 30.94 7.88 -9.09
C GLN A 270 30.38 9.02 -8.23
N GLY A 271 31.30 9.77 -7.62
CA GLY A 271 31.00 10.99 -6.89
C GLY A 271 31.95 12.09 -7.32
N THR A 272 31.42 13.26 -7.69
CA THR A 272 32.23 14.48 -7.74
C THR A 272 32.72 14.77 -6.32
N PRO A 273 34.01 15.10 -6.12
CA PRO A 273 34.53 15.43 -4.79
C PRO A 273 33.70 16.57 -4.19
N SER A 274 33.06 16.31 -3.04
CA SER A 274 32.32 17.34 -2.31
C SER A 274 33.26 18.10 -1.37
N ASP A 275 32.94 19.38 -1.12
CA ASP A 275 33.67 20.27 -0.19
C ASP A 275 33.60 19.82 1.28
N SER A 276 32.93 18.70 1.59
CA SER A 276 32.67 18.22 2.95
C SER A 276 33.87 17.55 3.65
N GLY A 277 35.00 17.38 2.95
CA GLY A 277 36.22 16.78 3.52
C GLY A 277 36.13 15.28 3.82
N CYS A 278 34.98 14.64 3.62
CA CYS A 278 34.85 13.20 3.69
C CYS A 278 35.36 12.57 2.39
N GLN A 279 36.38 11.72 2.46
CA GLN A 279 36.83 11.00 1.27
C GLN A 279 35.68 10.11 0.73
N PRO A 280 35.20 10.30 -0.51
CA PRO A 280 34.00 9.64 -1.01
C PRO A 280 34.02 8.11 -0.93
N GLY A 281 35.20 7.49 -0.93
CA GLY A 281 35.35 6.04 -0.95
C GLY A 281 35.03 5.31 0.35
N TRP A 282 35.29 5.89 1.52
CA TRP A 282 35.09 5.15 2.78
C TRP A 282 33.60 5.00 3.11
N MET A 283 32.78 6.02 2.81
CA MET A 283 31.34 5.99 3.08
C MET A 283 30.64 4.95 2.21
N ALA A 284 30.98 4.90 0.92
CA ALA A 284 30.45 3.89 -0.01
C ALA A 284 30.77 2.47 0.47
N LEU A 285 32.00 2.22 0.94
CA LEU A 285 32.41 0.93 1.49
C LEU A 285 31.68 0.58 2.79
N ALA A 286 31.52 1.54 3.69
CA ALA A 286 30.80 1.35 4.95
C ALA A 286 29.31 1.05 4.73
N VAL A 287 28.67 1.77 3.80
CA VAL A 287 27.29 1.47 3.37
C VAL A 287 27.23 0.07 2.78
N LYS A 288 28.16 -0.29 1.89
CA LYS A 288 28.20 -1.62 1.27
C LYS A 288 28.34 -2.74 2.30
N SER A 289 29.13 -2.57 3.36
CA SER A 289 29.24 -3.59 4.42
C SER A 289 27.96 -3.78 5.23
N CYS A 290 27.02 -2.83 5.19
CA CYS A 290 25.73 -2.91 5.87
C CYS A 290 24.63 -3.50 4.98
N VAL A 291 24.90 -3.74 3.70
CA VAL A 291 23.91 -4.21 2.73
C VAL A 291 24.37 -5.52 2.11
N GLN A 292 23.68 -6.60 2.45
CA GLN A 292 23.90 -7.92 1.88
C GLN A 292 22.95 -8.14 0.71
N VAL A 293 23.48 -8.62 -0.41
CA VAL A 293 22.70 -8.93 -1.61
C VAL A 293 22.72 -10.44 -1.84
N ALA A 294 21.55 -11.07 -1.90
CA ALA A 294 21.42 -12.48 -2.22
C ALA A 294 20.52 -12.64 -3.45
N VAL A 295 21.05 -13.31 -4.48
CA VAL A 295 20.30 -13.63 -5.70
C VAL A 295 20.04 -15.12 -5.72
N ASP A 296 18.77 -15.49 -5.82
CA ASP A 296 18.34 -16.87 -5.99
C ASP A 296 18.14 -17.19 -7.48
N THR A 297 18.59 -18.37 -7.90
CA THR A 297 18.36 -18.91 -9.23
C THR A 297 16.87 -19.17 -9.52
N THR A 298 16.03 -19.23 -8.48
CA THR A 298 14.58 -19.46 -8.61
C THR A 298 13.76 -18.22 -9.00
N GLY A 299 14.41 -17.07 -9.22
CA GLY A 299 13.71 -15.83 -9.53
C GLY A 299 13.39 -15.00 -8.29
N ALA A 300 14.37 -14.85 -7.40
CA ALA A 300 14.26 -13.93 -6.28
C ALA A 300 15.56 -13.15 -6.06
N GLN A 301 15.43 -11.90 -5.63
CA GLN A 301 16.54 -11.05 -5.19
C GLN A 301 16.22 -10.46 -3.84
N ASN A 302 17.14 -10.59 -2.89
CA ASN A 302 17.00 -10.09 -1.54
C ASN A 302 18.12 -9.11 -1.23
N PHE A 303 17.76 -7.94 -0.74
CA PHE A 303 18.66 -7.01 -0.05
C PHE A 303 18.35 -7.06 1.43
N THR A 304 19.33 -7.43 2.24
CA THR A 304 19.23 -7.33 3.70
C THR A 304 20.07 -6.15 4.15
N VAL A 305 19.48 -5.24 4.91
CA VAL A 305 20.12 -4.00 5.34
C VAL A 305 20.16 -3.93 6.86
N ASP A 306 21.37 -3.89 7.41
CA ASP A 306 21.62 -3.57 8.81
C ASP A 306 21.60 -2.06 9.01
N LEU A 307 20.45 -1.56 9.45
CA LEU A 307 20.20 -0.14 9.71
C LEU A 307 20.99 0.40 10.90
N SER A 308 21.37 -0.47 11.83
CA SER A 308 22.11 -0.11 13.04
C SER A 308 23.60 0.10 12.74
N ALA A 309 24.14 -0.64 11.77
CA ALA A 309 25.52 -0.52 11.31
C ALA A 309 25.75 0.63 10.31
N LEU A 310 24.68 1.18 9.71
CA LEU A 310 24.82 2.27 8.73
C LEU A 310 25.48 3.50 9.35
N PRO A 311 26.47 4.12 8.66
CA PRO A 311 27.13 5.33 9.16
C PRO A 311 26.12 6.42 9.55
N PRO A 312 26.34 7.16 10.65
CA PRO A 312 25.41 8.21 11.11
C PRO A 312 25.14 9.31 10.08
N ALA A 313 26.09 9.54 9.16
CA ALA A 313 25.95 10.50 8.07
C ALA A 313 24.96 10.04 6.99
N VAL A 314 24.70 8.74 6.86
CA VAL A 314 23.72 8.21 5.90
C VAL A 314 22.33 8.49 6.44
N THR A 315 21.61 9.31 5.69
CA THR A 315 20.28 9.79 6.06
C THR A 315 19.19 9.05 5.31
N ASP A 316 19.43 8.59 4.08
CA ASP A 316 18.38 7.96 3.28
C ASP A 316 18.94 6.83 2.42
N LEU A 317 18.12 5.79 2.26
CA LEU A 317 18.29 4.72 1.29
C LEU A 317 17.10 4.72 0.35
N TYR A 318 17.33 4.58 -0.93
CA TYR A 318 16.28 4.39 -1.94
C TYR A 318 16.46 3.05 -2.61
N PHE A 319 15.38 2.28 -2.69
CA PHE A 319 15.38 0.99 -3.38
C PHE A 319 14.64 1.16 -4.70
N ALA A 320 15.32 0.80 -5.77
CA ALA A 320 14.76 0.85 -7.11
C ALA A 320 14.89 -0.53 -7.76
N LEU A 321 14.01 -0.77 -8.72
CA LEU A 321 14.15 -1.85 -9.67
C LEU A 321 14.20 -1.30 -11.08
N ALA A 322 14.93 -1.99 -11.93
CA ALA A 322 14.93 -1.74 -13.35
C ALA A 322 15.05 -3.06 -14.13
N THR A 323 14.35 -3.15 -15.26
CA THR A 323 14.59 -4.18 -16.27
C THR A 323 15.91 -3.87 -17.01
N LEU A 324 16.59 -4.92 -17.47
CA LEU A 324 17.82 -4.79 -18.25
C LEU A 324 17.48 -4.47 -19.71
N ASP A 325 16.79 -5.38 -20.39
CA ASP A 325 16.50 -5.32 -21.82
C ASP A 325 14.97 -5.30 -22.13
N SER A 326 14.08 -5.67 -21.19
CA SER A 326 12.62 -5.63 -21.37
C SER A 326 12.09 -4.20 -21.40
N ASP A 327 11.01 -3.99 -22.14
CA ASP A 327 10.30 -2.72 -22.17
C ASP A 327 9.61 -2.39 -20.86
N ASP A 328 9.20 -3.40 -20.08
CA ASP A 328 8.46 -3.22 -18.85
C ASP A 328 8.55 -4.49 -17.96
N MET A 329 8.06 -4.43 -16.72
CA MET A 329 8.09 -5.58 -15.80
C MET A 329 7.00 -6.63 -16.07
N SER A 330 6.10 -6.42 -17.04
CA SER A 330 5.05 -7.39 -17.38
C SER A 330 5.61 -8.65 -18.07
N SER A 331 6.86 -8.60 -18.54
CA SER A 331 7.57 -9.79 -19.03
C SER A 331 7.82 -10.83 -17.94
N PHE A 332 7.87 -10.41 -16.66
CA PHE A 332 8.04 -11.26 -15.49
C PHE A 332 6.65 -11.72 -15.00
N LEU A 333 6.49 -13.00 -14.68
CA LEU A 333 5.23 -13.53 -14.17
C LEU A 333 5.13 -13.24 -12.67
N ASP A 334 3.97 -12.75 -12.24
CA ASP A 334 3.65 -12.44 -10.83
C ASP A 334 4.76 -11.66 -10.08
N PRO A 335 5.31 -10.57 -10.65
CA PRO A 335 6.40 -9.84 -10.03
C PRO A 335 5.90 -9.21 -8.73
N THR A 336 6.43 -9.70 -7.62
CA THR A 336 6.01 -9.31 -6.28
C THR A 336 7.19 -8.72 -5.55
N MET A 337 6.90 -7.63 -4.86
CA MET A 337 7.89 -6.86 -4.13
C MET A 337 7.45 -6.71 -2.70
N GLU A 338 8.34 -7.03 -1.78
CA GLU A 338 8.07 -7.02 -0.36
C GLU A 338 9.21 -6.30 0.35
N ILE A 339 8.86 -5.49 1.34
CA ILE A 339 9.81 -5.07 2.36
C ILE A 339 9.35 -5.75 3.63
N CYS A 340 10.24 -6.54 4.20
CA CYS A 340 9.99 -7.28 5.42
C CYS A 340 10.93 -6.78 6.50
N ASP A 341 10.40 -6.65 7.69
CA ASP A 341 11.17 -6.50 8.91
C ASP A 341 11.76 -7.87 9.26
N VAL A 342 13.09 -8.00 9.26
CA VAL A 342 13.76 -9.32 9.24
C VAL A 342 13.46 -10.14 10.49
N PRO A 343 13.64 -9.61 11.72
CA PRO A 343 13.45 -10.44 12.92
C PRO A 343 12.00 -10.90 13.14
N SER A 344 11.00 -10.15 12.65
CA SER A 344 9.57 -10.52 12.78
C SER A 344 9.04 -11.26 11.55
N GLY A 345 9.75 -11.20 10.42
CA GLY A 345 9.24 -11.63 9.11
C GLY A 345 8.06 -10.80 8.59
N ARG A 346 7.66 -9.75 9.30
CA ARG A 346 6.46 -8.97 8.97
C ARG A 346 6.69 -8.14 7.73
N GLN A 347 5.75 -8.23 6.81
CA GLN A 347 5.72 -7.36 5.63
C GLN A 347 5.31 -5.93 6.03
N LEU A 348 6.20 -4.97 5.79
CA LEU A 348 6.01 -3.54 6.00
C LEU A 348 5.27 -2.88 4.84
N THR A 349 5.61 -3.26 3.61
CA THR A 349 4.93 -2.80 2.40
C THR A 349 5.09 -3.82 1.27
N THR A 350 4.14 -3.80 0.34
CA THR A 350 4.25 -4.49 -0.94
C THR A 350 3.95 -3.54 -2.08
N TYR A 351 4.40 -3.91 -3.27
CA TYR A 351 4.08 -3.20 -4.48
C TYR A 351 4.00 -4.18 -5.63
N THR A 352 3.04 -3.91 -6.51
CA THR A 352 2.84 -4.60 -7.77
C THR A 352 2.76 -3.52 -8.86
N GLY A 353 3.57 -3.63 -9.90
CA GLY A 353 3.53 -2.66 -11.00
C GLY A 353 4.29 -3.15 -12.22
N SER A 354 3.95 -2.60 -13.38
CA SER A 354 4.49 -3.03 -14.67
C SER A 354 5.56 -2.11 -15.25
N ALA A 355 5.94 -1.02 -14.59
CA ALA A 355 6.87 -0.04 -15.16
C ALA A 355 8.27 -0.63 -15.42
N LYS A 356 8.97 -0.12 -16.45
CA LYS A 356 10.35 -0.52 -16.80
C LYS A 356 11.35 -0.35 -15.66
N ALA A 357 11.23 0.77 -14.96
CA ALA A 357 11.96 1.01 -13.73
C ALA A 357 11.05 1.76 -12.75
N VAL A 358 11.26 1.52 -11.47
CA VAL A 358 10.45 2.10 -10.41
C VAL A 358 11.30 2.34 -9.16
N VAL A 359 11.15 3.52 -8.56
CA VAL A 359 11.64 3.80 -7.21
C VAL A 359 10.57 3.35 -6.24
N MET A 360 10.87 2.29 -5.51
CA MET A 360 9.90 1.50 -4.78
C MET A 360 9.57 2.10 -3.43
N CYS A 361 10.62 2.38 -2.67
CA CYS A 361 10.52 2.92 -1.34
C CYS A 361 11.74 3.78 -1.04
N SER A 362 11.62 4.56 0.02
CA SER A 362 12.76 5.16 0.70
C SER A 362 12.76 4.74 2.16
N THR A 363 13.95 4.54 2.70
CA THR A 363 14.17 4.36 4.13
C THR A 363 14.98 5.55 4.62
N SER A 364 14.36 6.38 5.47
CA SER A 364 14.92 7.67 5.88
C SER A 364 15.15 7.70 7.38
N ARG A 365 16.30 8.20 7.82
CA ARG A 365 16.62 8.41 9.22
C ARG A 365 15.81 9.60 9.74
N ALA A 366 15.08 9.40 10.82
CA ALA A 366 14.35 10.47 11.50
C ALA A 366 15.33 11.55 12.00
N SER A 367 14.84 12.78 12.16
CA SER A 367 15.68 13.91 12.60
C SER A 367 16.31 13.73 13.98
N SER A 368 15.81 12.80 14.79
CA SER A 368 16.40 12.40 16.07
C SER A 368 17.60 11.45 15.94
N GLY A 369 17.95 11.01 14.73
CA GLY A 369 19.15 10.23 14.42
C GLY A 369 19.06 8.73 14.72
N CYS A 370 18.13 8.31 15.58
CA CYS A 370 18.11 6.93 16.09
C CYS A 370 17.13 5.99 15.37
N ASN A 371 16.29 6.48 14.45
CA ASN A 371 15.18 5.68 13.91
C ASN A 371 15.08 5.80 12.42
N TRP A 372 14.59 4.74 11.80
CA TRP A 372 14.37 4.67 10.36
C TRP A 372 12.90 4.60 10.04
N LEU A 373 12.51 5.27 8.97
CA LEU A 373 11.15 5.36 8.47
C LEU A 373 11.13 4.79 7.05
N VAL A 374 10.37 3.72 6.86
CA VAL A 374 10.12 3.16 5.52
C VAL A 374 8.91 3.86 4.92
N THR A 375 9.09 4.43 3.74
CA THR A 375 8.03 5.09 2.97
C THR A 375 7.88 4.39 1.64
N ALA A 376 6.70 3.82 1.37
CA ALA A 376 6.35 3.33 0.05
C ALA A 376 6.22 4.51 -0.93
N LEU A 377 6.91 4.41 -2.07
CA LEU A 377 7.00 5.46 -3.08
C LEU A 377 6.28 5.07 -4.37
N GLY A 378 6.55 3.87 -4.89
CA GLY A 378 5.92 3.35 -6.12
C GLY A 378 6.02 4.29 -7.32
N LEU A 379 7.17 4.94 -7.53
CA LEU A 379 7.35 5.99 -8.54
C LEU A 379 7.90 5.38 -9.84
N PRO A 380 7.08 5.23 -10.89
CA PRO A 380 7.57 4.73 -12.16
C PRO A 380 8.48 5.76 -12.85
N VAL A 381 9.57 5.29 -13.45
CA VAL A 381 10.50 6.12 -14.21
C VAL A 381 9.96 6.34 -15.62
N ASN A 382 9.09 7.33 -15.74
CA ASN A 382 8.41 7.66 -17.00
C ASN A 382 9.02 8.91 -17.66
N SER A 383 10.33 8.91 -17.93
CA SER A 383 10.94 10.00 -18.70
C SER A 383 10.74 9.76 -20.21
N LYS A 384 10.04 10.68 -20.87
CA LYS A 384 9.84 10.71 -22.33
C LYS A 384 11.21 10.64 -23.05
N GLY A 385 11.61 9.45 -23.48
CA GLY A 385 12.83 9.22 -24.26
C GLY A 385 14.07 8.77 -23.48
N ALA A 386 14.02 8.69 -22.14
CA ALA A 386 15.10 8.13 -21.34
C ALA A 386 14.51 7.07 -20.42
N CYS A 387 14.71 5.80 -20.72
CA CYS A 387 14.35 4.74 -19.79
C CYS A 387 15.42 4.66 -18.72
N GLY A 388 15.03 4.64 -17.44
CA GLY A 388 15.90 4.10 -16.41
C GLY A 388 16.05 2.62 -16.71
N HIS A 389 17.27 2.17 -17.00
CA HIS A 389 17.58 0.74 -17.12
C HIS A 389 18.79 0.47 -16.26
N VAL A 390 18.99 -0.79 -15.91
CA VAL A 390 20.17 -1.27 -15.17
C VAL A 390 21.49 -0.71 -15.71
N ARG A 391 21.66 -0.66 -17.03
CA ARG A 391 22.90 -0.18 -17.67
C ARG A 391 23.09 1.34 -17.58
N ASN A 392 22.02 2.08 -17.28
CA ASN A 392 22.04 3.53 -17.15
C ASN A 392 21.27 3.95 -15.88
N PRO A 393 21.85 3.73 -14.68
CA PRO A 393 21.23 4.15 -13.43
C PRO A 393 21.14 5.68 -13.31
N GLY A 394 21.78 6.45 -14.20
CA GLY A 394 21.80 7.91 -14.17
C GLY A 394 20.41 8.55 -14.19
N VAL A 395 19.42 7.94 -14.86
CA VAL A 395 18.03 8.44 -14.87
C VAL A 395 17.39 8.27 -13.49
N LEU A 396 17.54 7.09 -12.87
CA LEU A 396 17.08 6.81 -11.50
C LEU A 396 17.78 7.74 -10.50
N GLN A 397 19.10 7.87 -10.63
CA GLN A 397 19.91 8.75 -9.80
C GLN A 397 19.47 10.21 -9.91
N THR A 398 19.16 10.69 -11.12
CA THR A 398 18.67 12.06 -11.33
C THR A 398 17.30 12.25 -10.69
N MET A 399 16.35 11.33 -10.94
CA MET A 399 15.02 11.39 -10.32
C MET A 399 15.10 11.39 -8.78
N ILE A 400 15.88 10.46 -8.21
CA ILE A 400 16.04 10.34 -6.76
C ILE A 400 16.78 11.57 -6.22
N GLY A 401 17.84 12.01 -6.89
CA GLY A 401 18.62 13.19 -6.53
C GLY A 401 17.79 14.48 -6.55
N GLU A 402 16.93 14.68 -7.54
CA GLU A 402 15.98 15.80 -7.58
C GLU A 402 15.01 15.75 -6.40
N ARG A 403 14.45 14.57 -6.11
CA ARG A 403 13.56 14.37 -4.96
C ARG A 403 14.29 14.64 -3.65
N GLN A 404 15.52 14.15 -3.53
CA GLN A 404 16.35 14.32 -2.34
C GLN A 404 16.72 15.80 -2.14
N THR A 405 17.12 16.48 -3.21
CA THR A 405 17.39 17.92 -3.22
C THR A 405 16.14 18.70 -2.84
N GLN A 406 14.97 18.37 -3.42
CA GLN A 406 13.72 18.99 -3.05
C GLN A 406 13.36 18.74 -1.59
N HIS A 407 13.50 17.51 -1.10
CA HIS A 407 13.16 17.17 0.27
C HIS A 407 14.13 17.85 1.27
N TYR A 408 15.44 17.63 1.12
CA TYR A 408 16.46 18.14 2.03
C TYR A 408 16.71 19.62 1.87
N ASP A 409 16.96 20.13 0.67
CA ASP A 409 17.33 21.54 0.52
C ASP A 409 16.13 22.46 0.70
N CYS A 410 14.94 22.09 0.21
CA CYS A 410 13.77 22.92 0.48
C CYS A 410 13.40 22.87 1.96
N TRP A 411 13.50 21.71 2.62
CA TRP A 411 13.31 21.65 4.07
C TRP A 411 14.38 22.46 4.80
N LYS A 412 15.67 22.28 4.51
CA LYS A 412 16.79 23.01 5.14
C LYS A 412 16.66 24.53 4.97
N ARG A 413 16.17 25.00 3.81
CA ARG A 413 15.88 26.43 3.59
C ARG A 413 14.64 26.90 4.35
N ARG A 414 13.59 26.09 4.43
CA ARG A 414 12.28 26.47 5.01
C ARG A 414 12.17 26.19 6.51
N GLN A 415 13.00 25.30 7.07
CA GLN A 415 12.85 24.83 8.45
C GLN A 415 12.93 25.97 9.45
N HIS A 416 13.77 26.97 9.20
CA HIS A 416 13.87 28.14 10.08
C HIS A 416 12.58 28.96 10.05
N LEU A 417 11.98 29.18 8.88
CA LEU A 417 10.68 29.86 8.77
C LEU A 417 9.55 29.07 9.46
N VAL A 418 9.56 27.74 9.32
CA VAL A 418 8.57 26.88 10.00
C VAL A 418 8.77 26.95 11.51
N LYS A 419 10.00 26.83 12.01
CA LYS A 419 10.35 26.95 13.44
C LYS A 419 9.93 28.32 14.00
N LEU A 420 10.23 29.42 13.30
CA LEU A 420 9.82 30.78 13.67
C LEU A 420 8.29 30.93 13.70
N ARG A 421 7.58 30.38 12.69
CA ARG A 421 6.11 30.40 12.65
C ARG A 421 5.49 29.63 13.80
N VAL A 422 6.07 28.49 14.18
CA VAL A 422 5.61 27.70 15.33
C VAL A 422 5.84 28.46 16.64
N LEU A 423 7.03 29.05 16.84
CA LEU A 423 7.32 29.92 18.00
C LEU A 423 6.29 31.04 18.15
N HIS A 424 6.00 31.75 17.06
CA HIS A 424 5.00 32.81 17.04
C HIS A 424 3.59 32.29 17.35
N LYS A 425 3.17 31.20 16.70
CA LYS A 425 1.82 30.62 16.88
C LYS A 425 1.59 30.11 18.30
N LEU A 426 2.60 29.50 18.91
CA LEU A 426 2.52 28.98 20.28
C LEU A 426 2.74 30.07 21.34
N ARG A 427 3.06 31.31 20.94
CA ARG A 427 3.38 32.43 21.83
C ARG A 427 4.46 32.08 22.85
N TRP A 428 5.39 31.21 22.47
CA TRP A 428 6.51 30.82 23.33
C TRP A 428 7.48 31.98 23.52
N LEU A 429 7.57 32.88 22.55
CA LEU A 429 8.24 34.17 22.73
C LEU A 429 7.19 35.26 22.81
N ALA A 430 7.22 36.01 23.91
CA ALA A 430 6.53 37.28 24.12
C ALA A 430 7.54 38.38 24.43
N LYS A 431 7.14 39.65 24.29
CA LYS A 431 7.95 40.84 24.63
C LYS A 431 8.54 40.82 26.04
N SER A 432 7.91 40.09 26.97
CA SER A 432 8.36 39.91 28.36
C SER A 432 9.24 38.68 28.60
N SER A 433 9.60 37.92 27.55
CA SER A 433 10.45 36.73 27.70
C SER A 433 11.83 37.13 28.20
N SER A 434 12.38 36.41 29.18
CA SER A 434 13.73 36.68 29.66
C SER A 434 14.76 36.41 28.57
N ASN A 435 15.85 37.19 28.58
CA ASN A 435 16.95 37.01 27.62
C ASN A 435 17.52 35.58 27.66
N SER A 436 17.60 34.97 28.85
CA SER A 436 18.04 33.58 29.02
C SER A 436 17.11 32.56 28.36
N PHE A 437 15.78 32.75 28.43
CA PHE A 437 14.83 31.84 27.78
C PHE A 437 14.83 32.01 26.25
N ALA A 438 14.96 33.24 25.76
CA ALA A 438 15.12 33.50 24.33
C ALA A 438 16.44 32.90 23.79
N GLN A 439 17.54 33.02 24.52
CA GLN A 439 18.82 32.39 24.18
C GLN A 439 18.73 30.87 24.16
N LEU A 440 18.03 30.26 25.14
CA LEU A 440 17.79 28.82 25.16
C LEU A 440 17.01 28.37 23.92
N LEU A 441 15.90 29.06 23.59
CA LEU A 441 15.10 28.75 22.40
C LEU A 441 15.90 28.93 21.10
N TRP A 442 16.72 29.97 21.01
CA TRP A 442 17.61 30.19 19.88
C TRP A 442 18.59 29.03 19.69
N HIS A 443 19.26 28.61 20.75
CA HIS A 443 20.20 27.48 20.73
C HIS A 443 19.50 26.16 20.37
N VAL A 444 18.36 25.86 21.00
CA VAL A 444 17.62 24.61 20.75
C VAL A 444 17.08 24.54 19.32
N LEU A 445 16.71 25.68 18.73
CA LEU A 445 16.11 25.72 17.40
C LEU A 445 17.11 25.95 16.28
N GLU A 446 18.38 26.22 16.61
CA GLU A 446 19.46 26.48 15.64
C GLU A 446 19.05 27.51 14.58
N LEU A 447 18.38 28.58 15.01
CA LEU A 447 17.91 29.62 14.11
C LEU A 447 19.07 30.54 13.72
N PRO A 448 19.17 31.01 12.46
CA PRO A 448 20.12 32.06 12.11
C PRO A 448 19.87 33.28 13.00
N MET A 449 20.91 33.73 13.71
CA MET A 449 20.81 34.82 14.69
C MET A 449 20.07 36.06 14.14
N PRO A 450 20.35 36.55 12.92
CA PRO A 450 19.65 37.72 12.38
C PRO A 450 18.13 37.50 12.25
N ALA A 451 17.70 36.31 11.83
CA ALA A 451 16.27 36.00 11.68
C ALA A 451 15.56 35.88 13.04
N PHE A 452 16.26 35.32 14.04
CA PHE A 452 15.75 35.20 15.40
C PHE A 452 15.60 36.58 16.07
N GLN A 453 16.59 37.47 15.89
CA GLN A 453 16.54 38.85 16.40
C GLN A 453 15.37 39.63 15.81
N VAL A 454 15.13 39.53 14.50
CA VAL A 454 13.97 40.18 13.85
C VAL A 454 12.65 39.69 14.43
N LEU A 455 12.50 38.38 14.69
CA LEU A 455 11.30 37.85 15.35
C LEU A 455 11.14 38.43 16.76
N CYS A 456 12.21 38.49 17.56
CA CYS A 456 12.16 39.05 18.91
C CYS A 456 11.83 40.55 18.94
N MET A 457 12.23 41.30 17.91
CA MET A 457 11.87 42.71 17.76
C MET A 457 10.42 42.93 17.31
N PHE A 458 9.85 41.97 16.58
CA PHE A 458 8.48 42.04 16.08
C PHE A 458 7.43 41.67 17.14
N LEU A 459 7.80 40.84 18.12
CA LEU A 459 6.98 40.40 19.26
C LEU A 459 6.96 41.46 20.38
#